data_AF-A0A812KUJ5-F1
#
_entry.id   AF-A0A812KUJ5-F1
#
_cell.length_a   1.000
_cell.length_b   1.000
_cell.length_c   1.000
_cell.angle_alpha   90.00
_cell.angle_beta   90.00
_cell.angle_gamma   90.00
#
_symmetry.space_group_name_H-M   'P 1'
#
loop_
_entity.id
_entity.type
_entity.pdbx_description
1 polymer ?
#
loop_
_entity_poly.entity_id
_entity_poly.type
_entity_poly.pdbx_seq_one_letter_code
_entity_poly.pdbx_strand_id
1 'polypeptide(L)'
;MGSVGLFRLQSDGRLVERTCLQEHERLGVGVNRERQEGPHPHMALFDAQGKHILVPDLGLDRVVVYGLDAAGGKLKAKSHLALPPGSGPRHMAFHPGGRLAYVLNELLSTVVPCHWDAKTGSLTAIGEPIPTVPGAPVGVDGQTFTAAIRISGDGRFVYVSNRGHCSITAFRVLDDGLLERSSSAFTGPGVRDEEREVAWPPRDCPRDFALCGKDQWLVAANQDSDSVVIFRRDATSGALVQEGPTAECVAPACVLPLF
;
A
#
# COMPACT_ATOMS: atom_id res chain seq x y z
N MET A 1 13.02 -8.12 -15.25
CA MET A 1 12.03 -9.21 -15.34
C MET A 1 11.42 -9.35 -13.96
N GLY A 2 10.09 -9.28 -13.85
CA GLY A 2 9.38 -9.41 -12.58
C GLY A 2 8.84 -10.83 -12.42
N SER A 3 8.89 -11.39 -11.21
CA SER A 3 8.38 -12.73 -10.95
C SER A 3 7.79 -12.87 -9.55
N VAL A 4 6.91 -13.86 -9.39
CA VAL A 4 6.26 -14.24 -8.14
C VAL A 4 6.60 -15.69 -7.84
N GLY A 5 7.26 -15.94 -6.70
CA GLY A 5 7.61 -17.27 -6.23
C GLY A 5 6.66 -17.75 -5.14
N LEU A 6 6.23 -19.01 -5.21
CA LEU A 6 5.51 -19.69 -4.12
C LEU A 6 6.47 -20.66 -3.43
N PHE A 7 6.52 -20.57 -2.09
CA PHE A 7 7.38 -21.40 -1.27
C PHE A 7 6.56 -22.18 -0.25
N ARG A 8 6.92 -23.45 -0.03
CA ARG A 8 6.38 -24.23 1.08
C ARG A 8 7.13 -23.87 2.36
N LEU A 9 6.37 -23.71 3.45
CA LEU A 9 6.90 -23.52 4.79
C LEU A 9 6.79 -24.81 5.61
N GLN A 10 7.75 -25.03 6.50
CA GLN A 10 7.60 -25.94 7.63
C GLN A 10 6.63 -25.36 8.66
N SER A 11 6.17 -26.19 9.60
CA SER A 11 5.30 -25.77 10.70
C SER A 11 5.93 -24.72 11.62
N ASP A 12 7.26 -24.60 11.61
CA ASP A 12 8.04 -23.59 12.34
C ASP A 12 8.32 -22.32 11.51
N GLY A 13 7.79 -22.23 10.28
CA GLY A 13 7.92 -21.09 9.39
C GLY A 13 9.17 -21.09 8.49
N ARG A 14 10.05 -22.11 8.57
CA ARG A 14 11.23 -22.18 7.69
C ARG A 14 10.84 -22.47 6.25
N LEU A 15 11.49 -21.78 5.30
CA LEU A 15 11.35 -22.04 3.86
C LEU A 15 11.95 -23.42 3.50
N VAL A 16 11.19 -24.24 2.77
CA VAL A 16 11.61 -25.58 2.35
C VAL A 16 12.01 -25.59 0.87
N GLU A 17 11.04 -25.34 -0.01
CA GLU A 17 11.24 -25.39 -1.45
C GLU A 17 10.36 -24.36 -2.16
N ARG A 18 10.81 -23.91 -3.34
CA ARG A 18 10.00 -23.12 -4.26
C ARG A 18 9.15 -24.06 -5.10
N THR A 19 7.84 -24.11 -4.84
CA THR A 19 6.91 -25.02 -5.53
C THR A 19 6.40 -24.47 -6.86
N CYS A 20 6.44 -23.15 -7.03
CA CYS A 20 6.00 -22.48 -8.26
C CYS A 20 6.80 -21.18 -8.49
N LEU A 21 7.01 -20.82 -9.75
CA LEU A 21 7.51 -19.52 -10.18
C LEU A 21 6.61 -19.04 -11.33
N GLN A 22 6.07 -17.83 -11.19
CA GLN A 22 5.30 -17.15 -12.23
C GLN A 22 6.09 -15.92 -12.68
N GLU A 23 6.44 -15.85 -13.95
CA GLU A 23 7.07 -14.68 -14.53
C GLU A 23 6.00 -13.79 -15.13
N HIS A 24 6.06 -12.50 -14.81
CA HIS A 24 5.17 -11.53 -15.42
C HIS A 24 5.69 -11.20 -16.82
N GLU A 25 4.82 -11.33 -17.82
CA GLU A 25 5.18 -10.98 -19.20
C GLU A 25 5.31 -9.46 -19.35
N ARG A 26 6.31 -9.04 -20.10
CA ARG A 26 6.48 -7.64 -20.48
C ARG A 26 5.46 -7.27 -21.54
N LEU A 27 4.72 -6.19 -21.30
CA LEU A 27 3.65 -5.72 -22.20
C LEU A 27 4.00 -4.42 -22.95
N GLY A 28 5.26 -4.00 -22.84
CA GLY A 28 5.77 -2.76 -23.40
C GLY A 28 6.67 -2.04 -22.40
N VAL A 29 6.92 -0.75 -22.67
CA VAL A 29 7.49 0.20 -21.71
C VAL A 29 6.35 1.11 -21.27
N GLY A 30 6.18 1.27 -19.96
CA GLY A 30 5.13 2.11 -19.37
C GLY A 30 5.38 3.61 -19.58
N VAL A 31 4.45 4.43 -19.07
CA VAL A 31 4.50 5.89 -19.19
C VAL A 31 5.77 6.44 -18.54
N ASN A 32 6.11 5.95 -17.35
CA ASN A 32 7.35 6.31 -16.67
C ASN A 32 8.47 5.36 -17.14
N ARG A 33 9.27 5.79 -18.12
CA ARG A 33 10.31 4.94 -18.74
C ARG A 33 11.39 4.45 -17.78
N GLU A 34 11.65 5.19 -16.70
CA GLU A 34 12.67 4.83 -15.70
C GLU A 34 12.14 3.83 -14.67
N ARG A 35 10.85 3.91 -14.34
CA ARG A 35 10.21 3.10 -13.29
C ARG A 35 9.36 1.95 -13.83
N GLN A 36 9.02 1.98 -15.11
CA GLN A 36 8.15 1.03 -15.81
C GLN A 36 8.82 0.51 -17.08
N GLU A 37 10.12 0.27 -16.99
CA GLU A 37 10.91 -0.37 -18.02
C GLU A 37 10.62 -1.87 -18.14
N GLY A 38 9.72 -2.44 -17.35
CA GLY A 38 9.29 -3.84 -17.37
C GLY A 38 8.49 -4.19 -16.10
N PRO A 39 8.08 -5.45 -15.92
CA PRO A 39 7.32 -5.87 -14.74
C PRO A 39 8.10 -5.73 -13.43
N HIS A 40 7.42 -5.20 -12.41
CA HIS A 40 7.90 -4.93 -11.05
C HIS A 40 6.82 -5.29 -10.00
N PRO A 41 6.55 -6.59 -9.77
CA PRO A 41 5.64 -7.00 -8.71
C PRO A 41 6.18 -6.54 -7.35
N HIS A 42 5.35 -5.82 -6.58
CA HIS A 42 5.80 -5.10 -5.39
C HIS A 42 5.15 -5.61 -4.08
N MET A 43 4.08 -6.41 -4.19
CA MET A 43 3.43 -7.08 -3.06
C MET A 43 2.82 -8.40 -3.52
N ALA A 44 2.73 -9.39 -2.63
CA ALA A 44 1.89 -10.57 -2.82
C ALA A 44 1.00 -10.71 -1.58
N LEU A 45 -0.32 -10.60 -1.76
CA LEU A 45 -1.29 -10.62 -0.67
C LEU A 45 -2.31 -11.73 -0.88
N PHE A 46 -2.49 -12.58 0.13
CA PHE A 46 -3.56 -13.58 0.13
C PHE A 46 -4.92 -12.91 0.38
N ASP A 47 -5.96 -13.43 -0.27
CA ASP A 47 -7.32 -13.14 0.16
C ASP A 47 -7.61 -13.80 1.53
N ALA A 48 -8.69 -13.39 2.19
CA ALA A 48 -9.03 -13.90 3.52
C ALA A 48 -9.24 -15.43 3.57
N GLN A 49 -9.52 -16.07 2.43
CA GLN A 49 -9.71 -17.52 2.34
C GLN A 49 -8.41 -18.26 1.97
N GLY A 50 -7.31 -17.55 1.68
CA GLY A 50 -6.04 -18.14 1.24
C GLY A 50 -6.11 -18.83 -0.14
N LYS A 51 -7.15 -18.56 -0.93
CA LYS A 51 -7.38 -19.20 -2.24
C LYS A 51 -6.82 -18.40 -3.40
N HIS A 52 -6.69 -17.09 -3.21
CA HIS A 52 -6.18 -16.18 -4.22
C HIS A 52 -4.98 -15.40 -3.69
N ILE A 53 -4.06 -15.07 -4.59
CA ILE A 53 -2.96 -14.14 -4.33
C ILE A 53 -3.09 -12.98 -5.31
N LEU A 54 -3.14 -11.77 -4.77
CA LEU A 54 -3.22 -10.54 -5.53
C LEU A 54 -1.85 -9.86 -5.51
N VAL A 55 -1.38 -9.49 -6.70
CA VAL A 55 -0.02 -9.00 -6.93
C VAL A 55 -0.08 -7.68 -7.68
N PRO A 56 -0.02 -6.54 -6.96
CA PRO A 56 0.28 -5.24 -7.55
C PRO A 56 1.62 -5.29 -8.28
N ASP A 57 1.61 -4.98 -9.57
CA ASP A 57 2.80 -4.85 -10.41
C ASP A 57 2.93 -3.42 -10.92
N LEU A 58 3.90 -2.72 -10.34
CA LEU A 58 4.19 -1.32 -10.61
C LEU A 58 4.53 -1.09 -12.09
N GLY A 59 5.27 -2.03 -12.67
CA GLY A 59 5.75 -1.94 -14.03
C GLY A 59 4.70 -2.18 -15.10
N LEU A 60 3.65 -2.92 -14.77
CA LEU A 60 2.58 -3.28 -15.71
C LEU A 60 1.33 -2.43 -15.62
N ASP A 61 1.20 -1.59 -14.59
CA ASP A 61 -0.03 -0.87 -14.23
C ASP A 61 -1.21 -1.82 -13.96
N ARG A 62 -0.97 -2.92 -13.24
CA ARG A 62 -2.00 -3.94 -12.98
C ARG A 62 -1.90 -4.55 -11.59
N VAL A 63 -3.01 -5.07 -11.11
CA VAL A 63 -3.03 -6.09 -10.07
C VAL A 63 -3.29 -7.44 -10.75
N VAL A 64 -2.32 -8.34 -10.71
CA VAL A 64 -2.47 -9.70 -11.23
C VAL A 64 -3.05 -10.58 -10.13
N VAL A 65 -4.08 -11.37 -10.46
CA VAL A 65 -4.72 -12.29 -9.53
C VAL A 65 -4.37 -13.72 -9.91
N TYR A 66 -3.75 -14.44 -8.98
CA TYR A 66 -3.48 -15.86 -9.07
C TYR A 66 -4.47 -16.64 -8.20
N GLY A 67 -4.94 -17.78 -8.69
CA GLY A 67 -5.59 -18.81 -7.89
C GLY A 67 -4.57 -19.85 -7.45
N LEU A 68 -4.67 -20.28 -6.20
CA LEU A 68 -3.92 -21.41 -5.67
C LEU A 68 -4.62 -22.72 -6.07
N ASP A 69 -3.86 -23.71 -6.52
CA ASP A 69 -4.43 -25.03 -6.79
C ASP A 69 -4.86 -25.75 -5.50
N ALA A 70 -5.71 -26.78 -5.63
CA ALA A 70 -6.24 -27.50 -4.47
C ALA A 70 -5.14 -28.16 -3.60
N ALA A 71 -3.98 -28.44 -4.19
CA ALA A 71 -2.82 -29.00 -3.49
C ALA A 71 -1.96 -27.92 -2.79
N GLY A 72 -2.24 -26.63 -3.00
CA GLY A 72 -1.49 -25.52 -2.40
C GLY A 72 -0.09 -25.31 -2.98
N GLY A 73 0.24 -25.94 -4.10
CA GLY A 73 1.59 -26.01 -4.65
C GLY A 73 1.83 -25.18 -5.90
N LYS A 74 0.77 -24.79 -6.63
CA LYS A 74 0.89 -24.05 -7.90
C LYS A 74 -0.01 -22.84 -7.94
N LEU A 75 0.52 -21.78 -8.54
CA LEU A 75 -0.24 -20.58 -8.90
C LEU A 75 -0.72 -20.70 -10.34
N LYS A 76 -1.97 -20.30 -10.60
CA LYS A 76 -2.52 -20.15 -11.94
C LYS A 76 -3.08 -18.76 -12.09
N ALA A 77 -2.68 -18.02 -13.12
CA ALA A 77 -3.29 -16.72 -13.42
C ALA A 77 -4.80 -16.90 -13.59
N LYS A 78 -5.58 -16.00 -12.98
CA LYS A 78 -7.04 -16.04 -12.96
C LYS A 78 -7.65 -14.83 -13.64
N SER A 79 -7.24 -13.65 -13.20
CA SER A 79 -7.73 -12.38 -13.71
C SER A 79 -6.66 -11.30 -13.49
N HIS A 80 -6.93 -10.09 -13.96
CA HIS A 80 -6.17 -8.92 -13.57
C HIS A 80 -7.08 -7.70 -13.58
N LEU A 81 -6.76 -6.72 -12.73
CA LEU A 81 -7.28 -5.37 -12.83
C LEU A 81 -6.24 -4.52 -13.55
N ALA A 82 -6.58 -3.97 -14.72
CA ALA A 82 -5.79 -2.93 -15.36
C ALA A 82 -6.09 -1.58 -14.72
N LEU A 83 -5.05 -0.77 -14.49
CA LEU A 83 -5.15 0.56 -13.91
C LEU A 83 -4.74 1.61 -14.96
N PRO A 84 -5.04 2.89 -14.74
CA PRO A 84 -4.63 3.95 -15.64
C PRO A 84 -3.12 3.90 -15.93
N PRO A 85 -2.68 4.15 -17.18
CA PRO A 85 -1.27 4.16 -17.52
C PRO A 85 -0.45 5.11 -16.63
N GLY A 86 0.68 4.63 -16.13
CA GLY A 86 1.54 5.37 -15.21
C GLY A 86 1.15 5.27 -13.74
N SER A 87 0.11 4.50 -13.37
CA SER A 87 -0.34 4.29 -11.99
C SER A 87 0.77 3.78 -11.07
N GLY A 88 1.47 2.73 -11.48
CA GLY A 88 2.46 2.04 -10.67
C GLY A 88 1.90 1.46 -9.37
N PRO A 89 0.98 0.48 -9.41
CA PRO A 89 0.41 -0.12 -8.21
C PRO A 89 1.50 -0.81 -7.38
N ARG A 90 1.58 -0.44 -6.10
CA ARG A 90 2.66 -0.84 -5.20
C ARG A 90 2.17 -1.81 -4.14
N HIS A 91 1.28 -1.34 -3.29
CA HIS A 91 0.69 -2.10 -2.19
C HIS A 91 -0.84 -2.08 -2.32
N MET A 92 -1.50 -2.98 -1.61
CA MET A 92 -2.96 -2.96 -1.46
C MET A 92 -3.37 -3.48 -0.08
N ALA A 93 -4.61 -3.22 0.32
CA ALA A 93 -5.18 -3.75 1.55
C ALA A 93 -6.64 -4.17 1.36
N PHE A 94 -7.04 -5.27 2.01
CA PHE A 94 -8.43 -5.71 2.07
C PHE A 94 -9.15 -5.06 3.25
N HIS A 95 -10.34 -4.53 2.99
CA HIS A 95 -11.25 -4.11 4.06
C HIS A 95 -11.61 -5.34 4.93
N PRO A 96 -11.71 -5.22 6.28
CA PRO A 96 -12.04 -6.35 7.16
C PRO A 96 -13.32 -7.09 6.80
N GLY A 97 -14.29 -6.39 6.18
CA GLY A 97 -15.51 -6.99 5.64
C GLY A 97 -15.33 -7.89 4.41
N GLY A 98 -14.12 -8.00 3.84
CA GLY A 98 -13.73 -8.98 2.83
C GLY A 98 -14.24 -8.76 1.40
N ARG A 99 -15.10 -7.75 1.16
CA ARG A 99 -15.67 -7.44 -0.18
C ARG A 99 -15.06 -6.22 -0.85
N LEU A 100 -14.25 -5.46 -0.13
CA LEU A 100 -13.58 -4.26 -0.63
C LEU A 100 -12.06 -4.44 -0.50
N ALA A 101 -11.35 -3.89 -1.45
CA ALA A 101 -9.90 -3.73 -1.42
C ALA A 101 -9.53 -2.35 -1.95
N TYR A 102 -8.38 -1.85 -1.50
CA TYR A 102 -7.87 -0.55 -1.92
C TYR A 102 -6.47 -0.74 -2.49
N VAL A 103 -6.29 -0.35 -3.76
CA VAL A 103 -5.00 -0.45 -4.45
C VAL A 103 -4.29 0.89 -4.37
N LEU A 104 -3.07 0.91 -3.84
CA LEU A 104 -2.24 2.09 -3.72
C LEU A 104 -1.29 2.19 -4.92
N ASN A 105 -1.41 3.29 -5.67
CA ASN A 105 -0.60 3.61 -6.83
C ASN A 105 0.55 4.54 -6.42
N GLU A 106 1.78 4.08 -6.58
CA GLU A 106 2.99 4.80 -6.21
C GLU A 106 3.24 6.00 -7.11
N LEU A 107 3.16 5.82 -8.42
CA LEU A 107 3.64 6.79 -9.40
C LEU A 107 2.65 7.92 -9.65
N LEU A 108 1.33 7.66 -9.55
CA LEU A 108 0.29 8.70 -9.61
C LEU A 108 -0.15 9.22 -8.25
N SER A 109 0.37 8.67 -7.14
CA SER A 109 -0.07 9.03 -5.79
C SER A 109 -1.59 9.00 -5.62
N THR A 110 -2.20 7.86 -5.99
CA THR A 110 -3.65 7.65 -5.91
C THR A 110 -4.00 6.35 -5.20
N VAL A 111 -5.23 6.27 -4.69
CA VAL A 111 -5.85 5.03 -4.21
C VAL A 111 -7.03 4.69 -5.12
N VAL A 112 -7.14 3.44 -5.54
CA VAL A 112 -8.27 2.93 -6.31
C VAL A 112 -9.11 1.98 -5.45
N PRO A 113 -10.32 2.39 -5.04
CA PRO A 113 -11.28 1.51 -4.38
C PRO A 113 -11.76 0.42 -5.35
N CYS A 114 -11.83 -0.82 -4.86
CA CYS A 114 -12.20 -1.98 -5.65
C CYS A 114 -13.19 -2.88 -4.90
N HIS A 115 -14.09 -3.53 -5.64
CA HIS A 115 -14.80 -4.71 -5.19
C HIS A 115 -13.95 -5.96 -5.41
N TRP A 116 -13.99 -6.86 -4.42
CA TRP A 116 -13.37 -8.18 -4.49
C TRP A 116 -14.44 -9.27 -4.46
N ASP A 117 -14.48 -10.09 -5.50
CA ASP A 117 -15.26 -11.32 -5.54
C ASP A 117 -14.34 -12.54 -5.35
N ALA A 118 -14.29 -13.03 -4.12
CA ALA A 118 -13.52 -14.21 -3.74
C ALA A 118 -13.99 -15.52 -4.40
N LYS A 119 -15.20 -15.58 -4.98
CA LYS A 119 -15.68 -16.79 -5.65
C LYS A 119 -15.10 -16.89 -7.06
N THR A 120 -15.06 -15.77 -7.78
CA THR A 120 -14.57 -15.71 -9.16
C THR A 120 -13.10 -15.35 -9.24
N GLY A 121 -12.52 -14.80 -8.16
CA GLY A 121 -11.18 -14.25 -8.16
C GLY A 121 -11.10 -12.96 -8.99
N SER A 122 -12.15 -12.13 -8.94
CA SER A 122 -12.26 -10.89 -9.72
C SER A 122 -12.09 -9.67 -8.83
N LEU A 123 -11.22 -8.75 -9.25
CA LEU A 123 -11.02 -7.44 -8.64
C LEU A 123 -11.48 -6.37 -9.64
N THR A 124 -12.44 -5.54 -9.25
CA THR A 124 -13.05 -4.54 -10.13
C THR A 124 -13.01 -3.17 -9.46
N ALA A 125 -12.49 -2.15 -10.14
CA ALA A 125 -12.53 -0.78 -9.65
C ALA A 125 -13.98 -0.28 -9.54
N ILE A 126 -14.29 0.46 -8.47
CA ILE A 126 -15.66 0.97 -8.21
C ILE A 126 -15.77 2.50 -8.30
N GLY A 127 -14.65 3.17 -8.59
CA GLY A 127 -14.58 4.61 -8.79
C GLY A 127 -13.26 5.02 -9.42
N GLU A 128 -13.14 6.31 -9.71
CA GLU A 128 -11.89 6.89 -10.22
C GLU A 128 -10.77 6.86 -9.17
N PRO A 129 -9.50 6.86 -9.58
CA PRO A 129 -8.38 6.99 -8.66
C PRO A 129 -8.47 8.28 -7.83
N ILE A 130 -8.31 8.14 -6.52
CA ILE A 130 -8.44 9.23 -5.56
C ILE A 130 -7.04 9.72 -5.16
N PRO A 131 -6.68 10.99 -5.40
CA PRO A 131 -5.36 11.51 -5.03
C PRO A 131 -5.11 11.47 -3.52
N THR A 132 -3.90 11.07 -3.12
CA THR A 132 -3.54 10.97 -1.70
C THR A 132 -3.31 12.34 -1.06
N VAL A 133 -2.76 13.31 -1.79
CA VAL A 133 -2.51 14.66 -1.27
C VAL A 133 -3.31 15.72 -2.06
N PRO A 134 -3.73 16.84 -1.44
CA PRO A 134 -4.39 17.92 -2.16
C PRO A 134 -3.46 18.54 -3.21
N GLY A 135 -4.01 18.95 -4.35
CA GLY A 135 -3.25 19.69 -5.37
C GLY A 135 -2.11 18.93 -6.04
N ALA A 136 -1.86 17.65 -5.72
CA ALA A 136 -0.90 16.84 -6.46
C ALA A 136 -1.32 16.82 -7.94
N PRO A 137 -0.44 17.22 -8.87
CA PRO A 137 -0.66 16.90 -10.26
C PRO A 137 -0.77 15.38 -10.36
N VAL A 138 -1.88 14.89 -10.88
CA VAL A 138 -2.02 13.49 -11.27
C VAL A 138 -1.08 13.30 -12.46
N GLY A 139 0.18 12.93 -12.20
CA GLY A 139 1.15 12.88 -13.27
C GLY A 139 2.61 12.78 -12.84
N VAL A 140 3.40 12.43 -13.85
CA VAL A 140 4.76 11.89 -13.85
C VAL A 140 5.86 12.79 -13.25
N ASP A 141 5.51 13.94 -12.67
CA ASP A 141 6.46 14.94 -12.18
C ASP A 141 7.10 14.58 -10.82
N GLY A 142 6.77 13.41 -10.27
CA GLY A 142 7.61 12.70 -9.30
C GLY A 142 7.85 13.40 -7.96
N GLN A 143 7.08 14.45 -7.65
CA GLN A 143 7.25 15.16 -6.39
C GLN A 143 6.76 14.35 -5.19
N THR A 144 5.82 13.43 -5.38
CA THR A 144 5.32 12.54 -4.33
C THR A 144 5.10 11.13 -4.88
N PHE A 145 5.57 10.15 -4.11
CA PHE A 145 5.43 8.72 -4.36
C PHE A 145 4.84 8.05 -3.12
N THR A 146 3.68 7.42 -3.25
CA THR A 146 3.10 6.68 -2.12
C THR A 146 3.90 5.43 -1.78
N ALA A 147 3.73 4.88 -0.57
CA ALA A 147 4.44 3.66 -0.18
C ALA A 147 3.53 2.62 0.51
N ALA A 148 3.06 2.89 1.72
CA ALA A 148 2.28 1.93 2.50
C ALA A 148 0.80 2.29 2.51
N ILE A 149 -0.05 1.27 2.63
CA ILE A 149 -1.49 1.36 2.86
C ILE A 149 -1.88 0.40 3.98
N ARG A 150 -2.73 0.84 4.92
CA ARG A 150 -3.30 0.03 6.01
C ARG A 150 -4.75 0.45 6.25
N ILE A 151 -5.55 -0.43 6.83
CA ILE A 151 -6.94 -0.15 7.19
C ILE A 151 -7.09 -0.39 8.68
N SER A 152 -7.86 0.44 9.37
CA SER A 152 -8.24 0.16 10.76
C SER A 152 -9.05 -1.14 10.84
N GLY A 153 -8.91 -1.88 11.93
CA GLY A 153 -9.60 -3.14 12.18
C GLY A 153 -11.12 -3.00 12.26
N ASP A 154 -11.64 -1.81 12.56
CA ASP A 154 -13.07 -1.49 12.44
C ASP A 154 -13.52 -1.20 10.99
N GLY A 155 -12.58 -1.15 10.04
CA GLY A 155 -12.81 -0.90 8.62
C GLY A 155 -13.12 0.55 8.24
N ARG A 156 -13.25 1.46 9.20
CA ARG A 156 -13.76 2.82 8.94
C ARG A 156 -12.75 3.75 8.29
N PHE A 157 -11.44 3.45 8.41
CA PHE A 157 -10.39 4.33 7.91
C PHE A 157 -9.30 3.58 7.15
N VAL A 158 -8.89 4.16 6.02
CA VAL A 158 -7.72 3.75 5.24
C VAL A 158 -6.63 4.80 5.42
N TYR A 159 -5.43 4.36 5.74
CA TYR A 159 -4.25 5.20 5.89
C TYR A 159 -3.28 4.92 4.74
N VAL A 160 -2.65 5.95 4.21
CA VAL A 160 -1.62 5.83 3.17
C VAL A 160 -0.42 6.72 3.48
N SER A 161 0.77 6.27 3.12
CA SER A 161 2.00 7.03 3.32
C SER A 161 2.48 7.68 2.02
N ASN A 162 2.91 8.93 2.10
CA ASN A 162 3.35 9.76 0.98
C ASN A 162 4.83 10.14 1.18
N ARG A 163 5.73 9.63 0.34
CA ARG A 163 7.12 10.09 0.25
C ARG A 163 7.18 11.25 -0.74
N GLY A 164 7.98 12.28 -0.51
CA GLY A 164 7.79 13.59 -1.13
C GLY A 164 7.05 14.54 -0.18
N HIS A 165 5.72 14.43 -0.11
CA HIS A 165 4.89 15.19 0.84
C HIS A 165 5.16 14.85 2.33
N CYS A 166 5.87 13.76 2.61
CA CYS A 166 6.26 13.31 3.96
C CYS A 166 5.09 13.29 4.97
N SER A 167 4.01 12.60 4.59
CA SER A 167 2.77 12.54 5.39
C SER A 167 2.12 11.17 5.39
N ILE A 168 1.26 10.94 6.39
CA ILE A 168 0.23 9.90 6.37
C ILE A 168 -1.12 10.57 6.10
N THR A 169 -1.79 10.20 5.01
CA THR A 169 -3.17 10.63 4.73
C THR A 169 -4.14 9.61 5.29
N ALA A 170 -5.17 10.10 5.98
CA ALA A 170 -6.31 9.30 6.44
C ALA A 170 -7.51 9.53 5.53
N PHE A 171 -8.14 8.44 5.11
CA PHE A 171 -9.40 8.42 4.37
C PHE A 171 -10.48 7.74 5.20
N ARG A 172 -11.67 8.32 5.25
CA ARG A 172 -12.89 7.67 5.72
C ARG A 172 -13.42 6.77 4.62
N VAL A 173 -13.80 5.54 4.98
CA VAL A 173 -14.53 4.63 4.09
C VAL A 173 -16.01 5.01 4.12
N LEU A 174 -16.57 5.30 2.95
CA LEU A 174 -17.99 5.61 2.78
C LEU A 174 -18.83 4.35 2.60
N ASP A 175 -20.15 4.48 2.70
CA ASP A 175 -21.10 3.36 2.64
C ASP A 175 -21.05 2.60 1.30
N ASP A 176 -20.71 3.29 0.21
CA ASP A 176 -20.53 2.71 -1.12
C ASP A 176 -19.14 2.08 -1.33
N GLY A 177 -18.26 2.17 -0.33
CA GLY A 177 -16.89 1.67 -0.37
C GLY A 177 -15.87 2.66 -0.96
N LEU A 178 -16.30 3.83 -1.44
CA LEU A 178 -15.41 4.91 -1.85
C LEU A 178 -14.69 5.53 -0.64
N LEU A 179 -13.71 6.37 -0.93
CA LEU A 179 -12.90 7.03 0.09
C LEU A 179 -13.11 8.53 0.08
N GLU A 180 -13.34 9.10 1.26
CA GLU A 180 -13.31 10.54 1.49
C GLU A 180 -12.05 10.88 2.29
N ARG A 181 -11.21 11.78 1.77
CA ARG A 181 -10.02 12.23 2.51
C ARG A 181 -10.45 12.99 3.76
N SER A 182 -9.99 12.54 4.93
CA SER A 182 -10.36 13.10 6.24
C SER A 182 -9.30 14.07 6.75
N SER A 183 -8.02 13.67 6.73
CA SER A 183 -6.91 14.47 7.26
C SER A 183 -5.57 14.02 6.70
N SER A 184 -4.52 14.81 6.90
CA SER A 184 -3.13 14.39 6.69
C SER A 184 -2.28 14.78 7.90
N ALA A 185 -1.33 13.93 8.28
CA ALA A 185 -0.38 14.20 9.36
C ALA A 185 1.04 14.06 8.85
N PHE A 186 1.87 15.09 9.02
CA PHE A 186 3.27 15.06 8.63
C PHE A 186 4.09 14.19 9.60
N THR A 187 5.10 13.52 9.06
CA THR A 187 5.94 12.58 9.80
C THR A 187 7.28 13.16 10.22
N GLY A 188 7.52 14.45 10.00
CA GLY A 188 8.66 15.17 10.55
C GLY A 188 8.64 15.16 12.10
N PRO A 189 9.78 14.98 12.77
CA PRO A 189 9.85 15.04 14.24
C PRO A 189 9.34 16.38 14.79
N GLY A 190 8.36 16.33 15.70
CA GLY A 190 7.84 17.50 16.40
C GLY A 190 6.96 18.42 15.55
N VAL A 191 6.56 18.01 14.35
CA VAL A 191 5.69 18.79 13.46
C VAL A 191 4.24 18.66 13.94
N ARG A 192 3.63 19.79 14.32
CA ARG A 192 2.23 19.85 14.75
C ARG A 192 1.31 20.55 13.75
N ASP A 193 1.88 21.25 12.77
CA ASP A 193 1.14 22.06 11.81
C ASP A 193 0.97 21.36 10.46
N GLU A 194 -0.19 21.61 9.85
CA GLU A 194 -0.63 21.05 8.57
C GLU A 194 0.03 21.72 7.35
N GLU A 195 0.88 22.72 7.56
CA GLU A 195 1.53 23.51 6.52
C GLU A 195 3.02 23.64 6.81
N ARG A 196 3.80 22.64 6.37
CA ARG A 196 5.25 22.80 6.26
C ARG A 196 5.60 22.93 4.79
N GLU A 197 6.37 23.95 4.43
CA GLU A 197 7.20 23.87 3.23
C GLU A 197 8.10 22.63 3.38
N VAL A 198 7.89 21.64 2.52
CA VAL A 198 8.73 20.46 2.50
C VAL A 198 10.12 20.90 2.04
N ALA A 199 11.08 20.96 2.97
CA ALA A 199 12.46 21.25 2.63
C ALA A 199 12.97 20.24 1.59
N TRP A 200 13.54 20.73 0.49
CA TRP A 200 14.03 19.88 -0.59
C TRP A 200 15.53 19.61 -0.46
N PRO A 201 16.00 18.35 -0.56
CA PRO A 201 15.19 17.14 -0.72
C PRO A 201 14.47 16.73 0.58
N PRO A 202 13.23 16.24 0.51
CA PRO A 202 12.50 15.72 1.66
C PRO A 202 13.24 14.56 2.31
N ARG A 203 13.32 14.55 3.64
CA ARG A 203 14.00 13.47 4.39
C ARG A 203 13.07 12.68 5.33
N ASP A 204 12.07 13.33 5.93
CA ASP A 204 11.18 12.71 6.92
C ASP A 204 10.03 11.92 6.29
N CYS A 205 10.33 11.08 5.31
CA CYS A 205 9.32 10.53 4.42
C CYS A 205 9.00 9.06 4.74
N PRO A 206 7.73 8.73 5.04
CA PRO A 206 7.35 7.46 5.62
C PRO A 206 7.28 6.37 4.54
N ARG A 207 8.24 5.44 4.55
CA ARG A 207 8.25 4.30 3.61
C ARG A 207 7.31 3.19 4.03
N ASP A 208 7.14 3.01 5.34
CA ASP A 208 6.18 2.08 5.89
C ASP A 208 5.64 2.59 7.23
N PHE A 209 4.49 2.05 7.62
CA PHE A 209 3.89 2.31 8.92
C PHE A 209 3.00 1.15 9.33
N ALA A 210 2.64 1.11 10.60
CA ALA A 210 1.69 0.15 11.12
C ALA A 210 0.75 0.77 12.16
N LEU A 211 -0.49 0.29 12.16
CA LEU A 211 -1.43 0.48 13.27
C LEU A 211 -1.13 -0.55 14.36
N CYS A 212 -1.13 -0.15 15.62
CA CYS A 212 -0.87 -1.04 16.75
C CYS A 212 -1.70 -0.66 17.99
N GLY A 213 -1.67 -1.51 19.01
CA GLY A 213 -2.44 -1.31 20.24
C GLY A 213 -3.95 -1.24 19.98
N LYS A 214 -4.49 -2.15 19.16
CA LYS A 214 -5.90 -2.14 18.69
C LYS A 214 -6.26 -0.84 17.96
N ASP A 215 -5.39 -0.42 17.05
CA ASP A 215 -5.51 0.80 16.23
C ASP A 215 -5.62 2.10 17.04
N GLN A 216 -5.12 2.13 18.27
CA GLN A 216 -5.00 3.36 19.04
C GLN A 216 -3.76 4.17 18.63
N TRP A 217 -2.75 3.49 18.10
CA TRP A 217 -1.47 4.07 17.74
C TRP A 217 -1.13 3.75 16.29
N LEU A 218 -0.39 4.68 15.66
CA LEU A 218 0.26 4.47 14.38
C LEU A 218 1.74 4.78 14.52
N VAL A 219 2.60 3.88 14.06
CA VAL A 219 4.05 4.04 14.07
C VAL A 219 4.54 4.12 12.63
N ALA A 220 5.19 5.23 12.25
CA ALA A 220 5.70 5.46 10.90
C ALA A 220 7.22 5.51 10.87
N ALA A 221 7.81 4.88 9.85
CA ALA A 221 9.24 4.77 9.63
C ALA A 221 9.69 5.68 8.48
N ASN A 222 10.46 6.71 8.81
CA ASN A 222 11.04 7.66 7.86
C ASN A 222 12.41 7.16 7.43
N GLN A 223 12.49 6.59 6.23
CA GLN A 223 13.68 5.90 5.76
C GLN A 223 14.90 6.84 5.67
N ASP A 224 14.72 8.05 5.14
CA ASP A 224 15.85 8.92 4.77
C ASP A 224 16.30 9.85 5.90
N SER A 225 15.60 9.85 7.05
CA SER A 225 15.95 10.65 8.22
C SER A 225 16.22 9.83 9.48
N ASP A 226 16.40 8.52 9.35
CA ASP A 226 16.72 7.60 10.44
C ASP A 226 15.76 7.72 11.64
N SER A 227 14.48 7.99 11.37
CA SER A 227 13.51 8.31 12.42
C SER A 227 12.25 7.45 12.38
N VAL A 228 11.75 7.13 13.57
CA VAL A 228 10.47 6.47 13.80
C VAL A 228 9.61 7.38 14.67
N VAL A 229 8.43 7.72 14.15
CA VAL A 229 7.49 8.64 14.80
C VAL A 229 6.21 7.90 15.18
N ILE A 230 5.61 8.30 16.29
CA ILE A 230 4.41 7.69 16.85
C ILE A 230 3.28 8.72 16.80
N PHE A 231 2.10 8.25 16.42
CA PHE A 231 0.88 9.02 16.42
C PHE A 231 -0.16 8.34 17.29
N ARG A 232 -0.89 9.11 18.09
CA ARG A 232 -2.18 8.68 18.63
C ARG A 232 -3.25 8.88 17.55
N ARG A 233 -4.09 7.87 17.36
CA ARG A 233 -5.22 7.90 16.43
C ARG A 233 -6.50 8.29 17.16
N ASP A 234 -7.22 9.27 16.62
CA ASP A 234 -8.61 9.50 16.97
C ASP A 234 -9.48 8.47 16.22
N ALA A 235 -10.17 7.60 16.96
CA ALA A 235 -10.97 6.56 16.34
C ALA A 235 -12.19 7.11 15.59
N THR A 236 -12.73 8.27 15.96
CA THR A 236 -13.96 8.83 15.38
C THR A 236 -13.68 9.57 14.09
N SER A 237 -12.64 10.42 14.07
CA SER A 237 -12.28 11.23 12.90
C SER A 237 -11.22 10.56 12.02
N GLY A 238 -10.50 9.57 12.56
CA GLY A 238 -9.36 8.93 11.91
C GLY A 238 -8.08 9.78 11.95
N ALA A 239 -8.13 10.98 12.53
CA ALA A 239 -7.00 11.89 12.59
C ALA A 239 -5.84 11.32 13.41
N LEU A 240 -4.63 11.75 13.07
CA LEU A 240 -3.39 11.34 13.71
C LEU A 240 -2.75 12.55 14.39
N VAL A 241 -2.43 12.43 15.67
CA VAL A 241 -1.71 13.44 16.43
C VAL A 241 -0.37 12.85 16.83
N GLN A 242 0.72 13.48 16.43
CA GLN A 242 2.05 13.00 16.79
C GLN A 242 2.22 13.08 18.32
N GLU A 243 2.64 11.98 18.94
CA GLU A 243 2.82 11.88 20.39
C GLU A 243 4.11 11.16 20.76
N GLY A 244 4.67 11.53 21.91
CA GLY A 244 5.88 10.90 22.44
C GLY A 244 7.18 11.33 21.76
N PRO A 245 8.31 10.77 22.20
CA PRO A 245 9.61 11.02 21.58
C PRO A 245 9.71 10.30 20.23
N THR A 246 10.38 10.94 19.27
CA THR A 246 10.87 10.26 18.07
C THR A 246 11.98 9.29 18.48
N ALA A 247 11.95 8.06 17.95
CA ALA A 247 13.04 7.11 18.11
C ALA A 247 13.97 7.17 16.90
N GLU A 248 15.28 7.06 17.15
CA GLU A 248 16.28 6.93 16.09
C GLU A 248 16.42 5.46 15.70
N CYS A 249 16.39 5.19 14.40
CA CYS A 249 16.60 3.87 13.82
C CYS A 249 17.21 4.10 12.44
N VAL A 250 18.32 3.44 12.09
CA VAL A 250 18.96 3.68 10.79
C VAL A 250 18.11 3.10 9.66
N ALA A 251 17.79 3.93 8.68
CA ALA A 251 17.06 3.62 7.46
C ALA A 251 15.81 2.74 7.64
N PRO A 252 14.87 3.09 8.54
CA PRO A 252 13.75 2.23 8.86
C PRO A 252 12.79 2.23 7.67
N ALA A 253 12.54 1.04 7.12
CA ALA A 253 11.75 0.87 5.89
C ALA A 253 10.59 -0.13 6.04
N CYS A 254 10.43 -0.72 7.23
CA CYS A 254 9.36 -1.65 7.56
C CYS A 254 9.00 -1.53 9.03
N VAL A 255 7.70 -1.51 9.34
CA VAL A 255 7.18 -1.55 10.71
C VAL A 255 6.21 -2.72 10.82
N LEU A 256 6.49 -3.64 11.73
CA LEU A 256 5.62 -4.76 12.04
C LEU A 256 5.32 -4.78 13.54
N PRO A 257 4.06 -4.60 13.96
CA PRO A 257 3.69 -4.76 15.35
C PRO A 257 3.80 -6.22 15.78
N LEU A 258 4.39 -6.46 16.95
CA LEU A 258 4.34 -7.76 17.63
C LEU A 258 3.09 -7.77 18.51
N PHE A 259 2.26 -8.80 18.37
CA PHE A 259 1.06 -9.02 19.18
C PHE A 259 1.24 -10.22 20.08
#